data_AF-A0A7C4U9D9-F1
#
_entry.id   AF-A0A7C4U9D9-F1
#
_cell.length_a   1.000
_cell.length_b   1.000
_cell.length_c   1.000
_cell.angle_alpha   90.00
_cell.angle_beta   90.00
_cell.angle_gamma   90.00
#
_symmetry.space_group_name_H-M   'P 1'
#
loop_
_entity.id
_entity.type
_entity.pdbx_description
1 polymer ?
#
loop_
_entity_poly.entity_id
_entity_poly.type
_entity_poly.pdbx_seq_one_letter_code
_entity_poly.pdbx_strand_id
1 'polypeptide(L)'
;MCWRWAIAGIIGVVSIVHAGIYSPDEEPALIDKEGKAKALPFETFRVVLEDYRQIAVPVLNSQQRQSYLKIREELFSKRSRATTEELIRLSAVLLRLREFENALEVLQLARSRDPRNFVVQSHLAMALHMMGDPNAARYQDGALSLRVRELPGLSPEQTTWFLRVEKIFYDLLKSRFREQRDRGPRAPVETLDPIFPVNFVGESGNFEPGTIAQAERAKLPDDAMAIVQQLLLWMPEDARLYWLLGELYNAQGDLKAASTILDQCEDARRFYTPQLRAHRIAVKDALASQMTRVEQKPASWLDHPEILWAAGAIALLILTPLVYLQLRQVRRKWFGDCQTGL
;
A
#
# COMPACT_ATOMS: atom_id res chain seq x y z
N MET A 1 -16.40 -38.67 24.79
CA MET A 1 -15.36 -37.61 24.84
C MET A 1 -15.04 -37.19 23.42
N CYS A 2 -15.60 -36.08 22.94
CA CYS A 2 -15.41 -35.60 21.57
C CYS A 2 -14.98 -34.13 21.66
N TRP A 3 -13.69 -33.86 21.49
CA TRP A 3 -13.15 -32.50 21.47
C TRP A 3 -13.16 -31.98 20.04
N ARG A 4 -14.11 -31.11 19.74
CA ARG A 4 -14.09 -30.25 18.54
C ARG A 4 -13.40 -28.94 18.93
N TRP A 5 -12.20 -28.73 18.43
CA TRP A 5 -11.54 -27.42 18.46
C TRP A 5 -12.25 -26.52 17.44
N ALA A 6 -13.06 -25.58 17.93
CA ALA A 6 -13.54 -24.46 17.14
C ALA A 6 -12.45 -23.38 17.13
N ILE A 7 -11.74 -23.26 16.01
CA ILE A 7 -10.88 -22.10 15.74
C ILE A 7 -11.85 -20.98 15.36
N ALA A 8 -12.21 -20.15 16.35
CA ALA A 8 -12.88 -18.89 16.11
C ALA A 8 -11.84 -17.91 15.53
N GLY A 9 -11.77 -17.84 14.20
CA GLY A 9 -11.07 -16.77 13.51
C GLY A 9 -11.81 -15.46 13.78
N ILE A 10 -11.27 -14.64 14.69
CA ILE A 10 -11.70 -13.26 14.86
C ILE A 10 -11.23 -12.50 13.62
N ILE A 11 -12.09 -12.44 12.60
CA ILE A 11 -11.98 -11.43 11.55
C ILE A 11 -12.53 -10.15 12.17
N GLY A 12 -11.70 -9.48 12.96
CA GLY A 12 -11.97 -8.10 13.35
C GLY A 12 -11.98 -7.26 12.09
N VAL A 13 -13.14 -6.74 11.71
CA VAL A 13 -13.24 -5.70 10.68
C VAL A 13 -12.60 -4.45 11.27
N VAL A 14 -11.28 -4.33 11.11
CA VAL A 14 -10.57 -3.09 11.44
C VAL A 14 -11.13 -2.04 10.49
N SER A 15 -11.73 -1.00 11.05
CA SER A 15 -12.17 0.17 10.27
C SER A 15 -10.92 1.00 10.01
N ILE A 16 -10.43 0.97 8.76
CA ILE A 16 -9.15 1.56 8.35
C ILE A 16 -9.39 2.98 7.76
N VAL A 17 -8.58 3.98 8.12
CA VAL A 17 -8.60 5.41 7.67
C VAL A 17 -8.06 5.65 6.33
N HIS A 18 -8.63 6.69 5.72
CA HIS A 18 -8.21 7.12 4.43
C HIS A 18 -7.96 8.61 4.47
N ALA A 19 -6.68 8.98 4.44
CA ALA A 19 -6.26 10.37 4.56
C ALA A 19 -6.78 11.25 3.42
N GLY A 20 -6.47 12.56 3.44
CA GLY A 20 -6.89 13.57 2.44
C GLY A 20 -8.39 13.86 2.42
N ILE A 21 -9.16 12.93 2.98
CA ILE A 21 -10.54 13.02 3.38
C ILE A 21 -10.58 12.69 4.87
N TYR A 22 -10.44 13.71 5.70
CA TYR A 22 -10.43 13.57 7.15
C TYR A 22 -11.84 13.27 7.66
N SER A 23 -12.01 12.08 8.22
CA SER A 23 -13.21 11.66 8.94
C SER A 23 -12.83 11.44 10.41
N PRO A 24 -13.47 12.13 11.38
CA PRO A 24 -13.09 12.03 12.79
C PRO A 24 -13.32 10.64 13.41
N ASP A 25 -14.10 9.79 12.75
CA ASP A 25 -14.48 8.46 13.26
C ASP A 25 -13.57 7.32 12.76
N GLU A 26 -12.51 7.62 11.99
CA GLU A 26 -11.69 6.61 11.32
C GLU A 26 -10.24 6.61 11.90
N GLU A 27 -9.57 5.45 12.06
CA GLU A 27 -8.12 5.32 12.44
C GLU A 27 -7.07 5.13 11.30
N PRO A 28 -5.95 5.89 11.26
CA PRO A 28 -4.90 5.87 10.20
C PRO A 28 -4.46 4.49 9.69
N ALA A 29 -4.47 4.27 8.36
CA ALA A 29 -4.04 2.98 7.77
C ALA A 29 -2.53 2.75 7.74
N LEU A 30 -1.77 3.82 7.49
CA LEU A 30 -0.37 3.76 7.06
C LEU A 30 0.61 4.33 8.09
N ILE A 31 0.14 4.71 9.27
CA ILE A 31 0.98 5.31 10.31
C ILE A 31 0.65 4.69 11.66
N ASP A 32 1.68 4.33 12.42
CA ASP A 32 1.50 3.85 13.79
C ASP A 32 1.23 5.01 14.76
N LYS A 33 1.08 4.70 16.04
CA LYS A 33 0.79 5.69 17.09
C LYS A 33 1.99 6.60 17.35
N GLU A 34 3.18 6.13 17.00
CA GLU A 34 4.46 6.83 17.12
C GLU A 34 4.71 7.77 15.92
N GLY A 35 3.78 7.83 14.96
CA GLY A 35 3.90 8.69 13.78
C GLY A 35 4.86 8.15 12.72
N LYS A 36 5.26 6.88 12.80
CA LYS A 36 6.10 6.25 11.80
C LYS A 36 5.22 5.65 10.70
N ALA A 37 5.36 6.22 9.51
CA ALA A 37 4.65 5.71 8.35
C ALA A 37 5.23 4.37 7.88
N LYS A 38 4.35 3.41 7.62
CA LYS A 38 4.69 2.09 7.11
C LYS A 38 3.73 1.72 5.98
N ALA A 39 4.30 1.46 4.81
CA ALA A 39 3.54 0.94 3.69
C ALA A 39 2.93 -0.43 4.02
N LEU A 40 1.71 -0.66 3.55
CA LEU A 40 1.09 -1.97 3.60
C LEU A 40 1.76 -2.91 2.58
N PRO A 41 1.87 -4.22 2.88
CA PRO A 41 2.22 -5.21 1.88
C PRO A 41 1.27 -5.12 0.68
N PHE A 42 1.78 -5.39 -0.53
CA PHE A 42 1.04 -5.16 -1.78
C PHE A 42 -0.35 -5.81 -1.77
N GLU A 43 -0.46 -7.09 -1.41
CA GLU A 43 -1.75 -7.79 -1.40
C GLU A 43 -2.75 -7.18 -0.41
N THR A 44 -2.27 -6.78 0.77
CA THR A 44 -3.11 -6.09 1.76
C THR A 44 -3.56 -4.74 1.24
N PHE A 45 -2.64 -3.95 0.68
CA PHE A 45 -2.96 -2.65 0.10
C PHE A 45 -3.96 -2.78 -1.06
N ARG A 46 -3.80 -3.78 -1.91
CA ARG A 46 -4.68 -4.03 -3.05
C ARG A 46 -6.13 -4.31 -2.63
N VAL A 47 -6.33 -5.10 -1.57
CA VAL A 47 -7.65 -5.35 -1.00
C VAL A 47 -8.25 -4.06 -0.46
N VAL A 48 -7.49 -3.32 0.36
CA VAL A 48 -7.95 -2.04 0.92
C VAL A 48 -8.32 -1.08 -0.22
N LEU A 49 -7.45 -0.87 -1.20
CA LEU A 49 -7.70 0.04 -2.32
C LEU A 49 -8.97 -0.34 -3.11
N GLU A 50 -9.20 -1.64 -3.32
CA GLU A 50 -10.39 -2.12 -4.02
C GLU A 50 -11.67 -1.88 -3.22
N ASP A 51 -11.66 -2.09 -1.90
CA ASP A 51 -12.79 -1.76 -1.03
C ASP A 51 -13.20 -0.28 -1.21
N TYR A 52 -12.22 0.63 -1.30
CA TYR A 52 -12.48 2.06 -1.55
C TYR A 52 -13.08 2.35 -2.90
N ARG A 53 -12.63 1.65 -3.94
CA ARG A 53 -13.21 1.80 -5.28
C ARG A 53 -14.65 1.35 -5.28
N GLN A 54 -14.97 0.26 -4.58
CA GLN A 54 -16.32 -0.28 -4.50
C GLN A 54 -17.31 0.63 -3.76
N ILE A 55 -16.85 1.43 -2.78
CA ILE A 55 -17.71 2.44 -2.12
C ILE A 55 -18.35 3.37 -3.14
N ALA A 56 -17.61 3.75 -4.17
CA ALA A 56 -18.06 4.70 -5.19
C ALA A 56 -18.95 4.09 -6.27
N VAL A 57 -19.02 2.76 -6.41
CA VAL A 57 -19.74 2.11 -7.51
C VAL A 57 -21.23 1.95 -7.15
N PRO A 58 -22.17 2.62 -7.85
CA PRO A 58 -23.58 2.64 -7.43
C PRO A 58 -24.27 1.28 -7.43
N VAL A 59 -23.87 0.39 -8.34
CA VAL A 59 -24.46 -0.95 -8.52
C VAL A 59 -23.99 -1.98 -7.50
N LEU A 60 -22.90 -1.69 -6.78
CA LEU A 60 -22.39 -2.61 -5.76
C LEU A 60 -23.11 -2.35 -4.43
N ASN A 61 -23.44 -3.44 -3.74
CA ASN A 61 -24.11 -3.39 -2.45
C ASN A 61 -23.18 -3.90 -1.34
N SER A 62 -21.97 -3.32 -1.25
CA SER A 62 -21.04 -3.67 -0.18
C SER A 62 -21.53 -3.11 1.16
N GLN A 63 -21.23 -3.81 2.26
CA GLN A 63 -21.59 -3.36 3.61
C GLN A 63 -21.02 -1.96 3.91
N GLN A 64 -19.79 -1.70 3.45
CA GLN A 64 -19.15 -0.40 3.63
C GLN A 64 -19.90 0.70 2.86
N ARG A 65 -20.26 0.47 1.60
CA ARG A 65 -21.08 1.44 0.83
C ARG A 65 -22.40 1.74 1.52
N GLN A 66 -23.09 0.72 2.04
CA GLN A 66 -24.34 0.91 2.78
C GLN A 66 -24.18 1.76 4.04
N SER A 67 -23.07 1.57 4.77
CA SER A 67 -22.71 2.43 5.90
C SER A 67 -22.58 3.90 5.47
N TYR A 68 -21.86 4.16 4.38
CA TYR A 68 -21.68 5.51 3.83
C TYR A 68 -23.00 6.12 3.35
N LEU A 69 -23.86 5.35 2.68
CA LEU A 69 -25.18 5.82 2.23
C LEU A 69 -26.08 6.21 3.41
N LYS A 70 -26.06 5.43 4.50
CA LYS A 70 -26.80 5.73 5.73
C LYS A 70 -26.31 7.03 6.37
N ILE A 71 -25.00 7.21 6.51
CA ILE A 71 -24.42 8.46 7.07
C ILE A 71 -24.78 9.65 6.17
N ARG A 72 -24.66 9.48 4.85
CA ARG A 72 -25.06 10.50 3.86
C ARG A 72 -26.52 10.92 4.09
N GLU A 73 -27.45 9.99 4.11
CA GLU A 73 -28.89 10.29 4.26
C GLU A 73 -29.20 10.98 5.59
N GLU A 74 -28.64 10.49 6.68
CA GLU A 74 -28.80 11.08 8.01
C GLU A 74 -28.32 12.54 8.03
N LEU A 75 -27.05 12.79 7.65
CA LEU A 75 -26.45 14.12 7.74
C LEU A 75 -27.00 15.09 6.69
N PHE A 76 -27.28 14.61 5.48
CA PHE A 76 -27.78 15.44 4.38
C PHE A 76 -29.20 15.97 4.66
N SER A 77 -30.03 15.19 5.37
CA SER A 77 -31.40 15.60 5.77
C SER A 77 -31.42 16.78 6.73
N LYS A 78 -30.40 16.92 7.58
CA LYS A 78 -30.26 17.99 8.57
C LYS A 78 -29.20 19.04 8.21
N ARG A 79 -28.68 19.04 6.97
CA ARG A 79 -27.51 19.85 6.55
C ARG A 79 -27.63 21.35 6.85
N SER A 80 -28.83 21.93 6.79
CA SER A 80 -29.05 23.36 7.09
C SER A 80 -28.77 23.71 8.56
N ARG A 81 -28.95 22.77 9.48
CA ARG A 81 -28.76 22.92 10.92
C ARG A 81 -27.54 22.16 11.47
N ALA A 82 -26.89 21.34 10.63
CA ALA A 82 -25.71 20.57 11.00
C ALA A 82 -24.58 21.48 11.52
N THR A 83 -23.69 20.99 12.36
CA THR A 83 -22.47 21.70 12.80
C THR A 83 -21.39 21.69 11.71
N THR A 84 -20.32 22.47 11.86
CA THR A 84 -19.17 22.41 10.94
C THR A 84 -18.54 21.01 10.90
N GLU A 85 -18.46 20.34 12.05
CA GLU A 85 -17.93 18.97 12.15
C GLU A 85 -18.82 17.96 11.42
N GLU A 86 -20.14 18.05 11.58
CA GLU A 86 -21.09 17.22 10.83
C GLU A 86 -21.02 17.49 9.32
N LEU A 87 -20.80 18.75 8.90
CA LEU A 87 -20.61 19.08 7.48
C LEU A 87 -19.28 18.53 6.94
N ILE A 88 -18.21 18.56 7.73
CA ILE A 88 -16.93 17.91 7.39
C ILE A 88 -17.14 16.41 7.20
N ARG A 89 -17.80 15.74 8.15
CA ARG A 89 -18.12 14.32 8.07
C ARG A 89 -18.98 13.98 6.84
N LEU A 90 -20.02 14.79 6.57
CA LEU A 90 -20.85 14.63 5.37
C LEU A 90 -20.02 14.82 4.09
N SER A 91 -19.16 15.84 4.02
CA SER A 91 -18.31 16.07 2.85
C SER A 91 -17.36 14.90 2.58
N ALA A 92 -16.79 14.29 3.62
CA ALA A 92 -15.94 13.12 3.49
C ALA A 92 -16.69 11.94 2.84
N VAL A 93 -17.91 11.67 3.32
CA VAL A 93 -18.80 10.65 2.75
C VAL A 93 -19.13 10.95 1.29
N LEU A 94 -19.48 12.19 0.96
CA LEU A 94 -19.83 12.59 -0.40
C LEU A 94 -18.64 12.45 -1.37
N LEU A 95 -17.43 12.83 -0.94
CA LEU A 95 -16.20 12.63 -1.72
C LEU A 95 -15.95 11.15 -2.03
N ARG A 96 -16.15 10.26 -1.05
CA ARG A 96 -16.00 8.80 -1.22
C ARG A 96 -17.04 8.21 -2.15
N LEU A 97 -18.26 8.74 -2.13
CA LEU A 97 -19.35 8.35 -3.02
C LEU A 97 -19.27 8.97 -4.42
N ARG A 98 -18.27 9.83 -4.70
CA ARG A 98 -18.10 10.62 -5.93
C ARG A 98 -19.24 11.60 -6.22
N GLU A 99 -19.88 12.09 -5.17
CA GLU A 99 -20.89 13.14 -5.25
C GLU A 99 -20.21 14.52 -5.07
N PHE A 100 -19.30 14.87 -5.99
CA PHE A 100 -18.37 16.00 -5.82
C PHE A 100 -19.09 17.36 -5.77
N GLU A 101 -20.16 17.53 -6.56
CA GLU A 101 -20.97 18.74 -6.58
C GLU A 101 -21.69 18.95 -5.24
N ASN A 102 -22.31 17.88 -4.71
CA ASN A 102 -22.93 17.91 -3.39
C ASN A 102 -21.88 18.19 -2.29
N ALA A 103 -20.68 17.59 -2.41
CA ALA A 103 -19.59 17.86 -1.48
C ALA A 103 -19.19 19.34 -1.51
N LEU A 104 -19.09 19.93 -2.70
CA LEU A 104 -18.74 21.34 -2.89
C LEU A 104 -19.77 22.27 -2.21
N GLU A 105 -21.07 22.02 -2.37
CA GLU A 105 -22.13 22.80 -1.69
C GLU A 105 -22.01 22.73 -0.16
N VAL A 106 -21.85 21.52 0.38
CA VAL A 106 -21.70 21.28 1.83
C VAL A 106 -20.45 21.97 2.36
N LEU A 107 -19.34 21.92 1.63
CA LEU A 107 -18.08 22.53 2.02
C LEU A 107 -18.11 24.06 1.94
N GLN A 108 -18.82 24.64 0.98
CA GLN A 108 -19.04 26.09 0.92
C GLN A 108 -19.84 26.57 2.14
N LEU A 109 -20.87 25.82 2.55
CA LEU A 109 -21.60 26.11 3.78
C LEU A 109 -20.69 26.00 5.02
N ALA A 110 -19.89 24.93 5.13
CA ALA A 110 -18.94 24.76 6.22
C ALA A 110 -17.93 25.92 6.29
N ARG A 111 -17.37 26.33 5.15
CA ARG A 111 -16.42 27.45 5.04
C ARG A 111 -17.05 28.79 5.41
N SER A 112 -18.33 29.01 5.11
CA SER A 112 -19.02 30.25 5.50
C SER A 112 -19.11 30.42 7.02
N ARG A 113 -19.08 29.30 7.76
CA ARG A 113 -19.15 29.26 9.22
C ARG A 113 -17.77 29.26 9.87
N ASP A 114 -16.84 28.51 9.29
CA ASP A 114 -15.45 28.43 9.74
C ASP A 114 -14.49 28.54 8.55
N PRO A 115 -14.15 29.78 8.12
CA PRO A 115 -13.32 29.99 6.94
C PRO A 115 -11.86 29.58 7.16
N ARG A 116 -11.42 29.41 8.42
CA ARG A 116 -10.04 29.07 8.80
C ARG A 116 -9.91 27.61 9.23
N ASN A 117 -10.84 26.76 8.81
CA ASN A 117 -10.77 25.33 9.06
C ASN A 117 -9.88 24.61 8.04
N PHE A 118 -8.84 23.92 8.51
CA PHE A 118 -7.92 23.17 7.65
C PHE A 118 -8.63 22.11 6.82
N VAL A 119 -9.47 21.30 7.48
CA VAL A 119 -10.13 20.14 6.85
C VAL A 119 -11.10 20.59 5.76
N VAL A 120 -11.87 21.66 6.01
CA VAL A 120 -12.78 22.23 4.99
C VAL A 120 -12.00 22.69 3.75
N GLN A 121 -10.87 23.36 3.93
CA GLN A 121 -10.03 23.83 2.81
C GLN A 121 -9.39 22.66 2.05
N SER A 122 -8.92 21.62 2.75
CA SER A 122 -8.36 20.40 2.13
C SER A 122 -9.44 19.65 1.32
N HIS A 123 -10.63 19.43 1.89
CA HIS A 123 -11.72 18.77 1.18
C HIS A 123 -12.22 19.60 -0.02
N LEU A 124 -12.21 20.94 0.07
CA LEU A 124 -12.51 21.81 -1.08
C LEU A 124 -11.47 21.61 -2.19
N ALA A 125 -10.19 21.55 -1.85
CA ALA A 125 -9.14 21.26 -2.82
C ALA A 125 -9.35 19.91 -3.50
N MET A 126 -9.68 18.87 -2.73
CA MET A 126 -9.97 17.53 -3.26
C MET A 126 -11.20 17.53 -4.17
N ALA A 127 -12.34 18.09 -3.74
CA ALA A 127 -13.56 18.15 -4.54
C ALA A 127 -13.31 18.85 -5.89
N LEU A 128 -12.64 20.00 -5.85
CA LEU A 128 -12.30 20.77 -7.04
C LEU A 128 -11.31 20.03 -7.94
N HIS A 129 -10.32 19.33 -7.36
CA HIS A 129 -9.39 18.51 -8.13
C HIS A 129 -10.13 17.41 -8.90
N MET A 130 -11.04 16.70 -8.22
CA MET A 130 -11.84 15.63 -8.83
C MET A 130 -12.78 16.15 -9.93
N MET A 131 -13.20 17.42 -9.84
CA MET A 131 -13.97 18.11 -10.89
C MET A 131 -13.10 18.72 -12.00
N GLY A 132 -11.77 18.66 -11.90
CA GLY A 132 -10.84 19.27 -12.86
C GLY A 132 -10.73 20.80 -12.76
N ASP A 133 -11.13 21.40 -11.64
CA ASP A 133 -11.09 22.85 -11.44
C ASP A 133 -9.67 23.32 -11.02
N PRO A 134 -9.07 24.29 -11.74
CA PRO A 134 -7.72 24.81 -11.45
C PRO A 134 -7.58 25.49 -10.09
N ASN A 135 -8.68 25.87 -9.45
CA ASN A 135 -8.66 26.46 -8.11
C ASN A 135 -8.27 25.46 -7.02
N ALA A 136 -8.28 24.15 -7.28
CA ALA A 136 -7.93 23.13 -6.29
C ALA A 136 -6.59 23.44 -5.59
N ALA A 137 -5.55 23.80 -6.35
CA ALA A 137 -4.24 24.14 -5.79
C ALA A 137 -4.28 25.36 -4.85
N ARG A 138 -5.15 26.35 -5.13
CA ARG A 138 -5.30 27.55 -4.29
C ARG A 138 -5.94 27.21 -2.94
N TYR A 139 -6.94 26.33 -2.93
CA TYR A 139 -7.56 25.87 -1.68
C TYR A 139 -6.58 25.05 -0.82
N GLN A 140 -5.78 24.21 -1.47
CA GLN A 140 -4.76 23.42 -0.80
C GLN A 140 -3.66 24.31 -0.18
N ASP A 141 -3.20 25.33 -0.91
CA ASP A 141 -2.25 26.33 -0.41
C ASP A 141 -2.80 27.07 0.82
N GLY A 142 -4.08 27.44 0.77
CA GLY A 142 -4.82 28.04 1.88
C GLY A 142 -4.88 27.13 3.11
N ALA A 143 -5.15 25.83 2.91
CA ALA A 143 -5.13 24.84 3.99
C ALA A 143 -3.75 24.77 4.67
N LEU A 144 -2.68 24.58 3.88
CA LEU A 144 -1.31 24.48 4.38
C LEU A 144 -0.83 25.76 5.10
N SER A 145 -1.38 26.91 4.74
CA SER A 145 -1.08 28.20 5.38
C SER A 145 -1.64 28.34 6.81
N LEU A 146 -2.61 27.50 7.20
CA LEU A 146 -3.24 27.56 8.53
C LEU A 146 -2.34 27.01 9.65
N ARG A 147 -1.28 26.26 9.33
CA ARG A 147 -0.28 25.72 10.28
C ARG A 147 -0.90 25.04 11.51
N VAL A 148 -1.81 24.10 11.27
CA VAL A 148 -2.44 23.32 12.33
C VAL A 148 -1.41 22.48 13.08
N ARG A 149 -1.57 22.39 14.41
CA ARG A 149 -0.71 21.56 15.27
C ARG A 149 -1.21 20.12 15.37
N GLU A 150 -2.52 19.96 15.29
CA GLU A 150 -3.20 18.68 15.46
C GLU A 150 -4.39 18.64 14.50
N LEU A 151 -4.54 17.50 13.83
CA LEU A 151 -5.71 17.19 13.01
C LEU A 151 -6.70 16.35 13.85
N PRO A 152 -8.02 16.47 13.61
CA PRO A 152 -9.01 15.72 14.37
C PRO A 152 -8.72 14.22 14.37
N GLY A 153 -8.60 13.64 15.57
CA GLY A 153 -8.37 12.20 15.76
C GLY A 153 -6.93 11.72 15.54
N LEU A 154 -5.96 12.61 15.29
CA LEU A 154 -4.57 12.25 15.02
C LEU A 154 -3.62 12.79 16.09
N SER A 155 -2.58 12.02 16.44
CA SER A 155 -1.50 12.53 17.28
C SER A 155 -0.73 13.68 16.59
N PRO A 156 0.08 14.47 17.33
CA PRO A 156 0.95 15.48 16.73
C PRO A 156 1.94 14.91 15.70
N GLU A 157 2.50 13.72 15.96
CA GLU A 157 3.43 13.04 15.06
C GLU A 157 2.72 12.56 13.80
N GLN A 158 1.53 11.98 13.94
CA GLN A 158 0.67 11.61 12.83
C GLN A 158 0.31 12.85 12.00
N THR A 159 -0.14 13.91 12.65
CA THR A 159 -0.46 15.20 12.02
C THR A 159 0.72 15.72 11.20
N THR A 160 1.94 15.66 11.74
CA THR A 160 3.16 16.10 11.04
C THR A 160 3.36 15.32 9.73
N TRP A 161 3.22 14.00 9.76
CA TRP A 161 3.34 13.18 8.55
C TRP A 161 2.23 13.49 7.53
N PHE A 162 0.98 13.60 7.96
CA PHE A 162 -0.13 13.95 7.07
C PHE A 162 0.05 15.31 6.41
N LEU A 163 0.50 16.32 7.15
CA LEU A 163 0.79 17.65 6.59
C LEU A 163 1.92 17.60 5.54
N ARG A 164 2.89 16.69 5.69
CA ARG A 164 3.88 16.41 4.64
C ARG A 164 3.23 15.80 3.40
N VAL A 165 2.33 14.82 3.55
CA VAL A 165 1.60 14.25 2.41
C VAL A 165 0.71 15.30 1.73
N GLU A 166 0.07 16.19 2.48
CA GLU A 166 -0.74 17.30 1.96
C GLU A 166 0.10 18.32 1.17
N LYS A 167 1.35 18.56 1.58
CA LYS A 167 2.29 19.37 0.82
C LYS A 167 2.68 18.70 -0.50
N ILE A 168 2.89 17.38 -0.48
CA ILE A 168 3.16 16.60 -1.70
C ILE A 168 1.95 16.64 -2.64
N PHE A 169 0.74 16.50 -2.10
CA PHE A 169 -0.50 16.61 -2.86
C PHE A 169 -0.65 18.01 -3.51
N TYR A 170 -0.34 19.08 -2.77
CA TYR A 170 -0.29 20.43 -3.35
C TYR A 170 0.66 20.54 -4.55
N ASP A 171 1.87 19.98 -4.43
CA ASP A 171 2.86 20.02 -5.51
C ASP A 171 2.41 19.19 -6.71
N LEU A 172 1.76 18.04 -6.46
CA LEU A 172 1.12 17.20 -7.48
C LEU A 172 0.05 18.00 -8.24
N LEU A 173 -0.86 18.67 -7.53
CA LEU A 173 -1.90 19.51 -8.14
C LEU A 173 -1.27 20.55 -9.07
N LYS A 174 -0.26 21.29 -8.57
CA LYS A 174 0.43 22.32 -9.35
C LYS A 174 1.12 21.76 -10.59
N SER A 175 1.77 20.61 -10.46
CA SER A 175 2.45 19.95 -11.58
C SER A 175 1.44 19.59 -12.68
N ARG A 176 0.34 18.94 -12.30
CA ARG A 176 -0.70 18.51 -13.25
C ARG A 176 -1.40 19.68 -13.93
N PHE A 177 -1.73 20.74 -13.19
CA PHE A 177 -2.31 21.95 -13.79
C PHE A 177 -1.34 22.64 -14.74
N ARG A 178 -0.04 22.71 -14.39
CA ARG A 178 0.97 23.24 -15.30
C ARG A 178 1.05 22.40 -16.58
N GLU A 179 1.10 21.08 -16.46
CA GLU A 179 1.10 20.16 -17.59
C GLU A 179 -0.13 20.36 -18.50
N GLN A 180 -1.33 20.43 -17.92
CA GLN A 180 -2.57 20.68 -18.66
C GLN A 180 -2.60 22.05 -19.34
N ARG A 181 -2.07 23.09 -18.68
CA ARG A 181 -1.99 24.43 -19.27
C ARG A 181 -1.02 24.46 -20.45
N ASP A 182 0.14 23.83 -20.28
CA ASP A 182 1.23 23.91 -21.26
C ASP A 182 0.99 22.98 -22.46
N ARG A 183 0.35 21.81 -22.24
CA ARG A 183 0.06 20.82 -23.30
C ARG A 183 -1.39 20.84 -23.80
N GLY A 184 -2.31 21.42 -23.02
CA GLY A 184 -3.74 21.42 -23.26
C GLY A 184 -4.49 20.34 -22.45
N PRO A 185 -5.80 20.53 -22.19
CA PRO A 185 -6.59 19.67 -21.29
C PRO A 185 -6.83 18.24 -21.80
N ARG A 186 -6.54 17.98 -23.09
CA ARG A 186 -6.70 16.67 -23.74
C ARG A 186 -5.37 16.06 -24.16
N ALA A 187 -4.25 16.67 -23.78
CA ALA A 187 -2.95 16.10 -24.07
C ALA A 187 -2.82 14.74 -23.39
N PRO A 188 -2.29 13.72 -24.08
CA PRO A 188 -2.01 12.44 -23.44
C PRO A 188 -0.98 12.65 -22.34
N VAL A 189 -1.19 11.98 -21.21
CA VAL A 189 -0.19 11.86 -20.16
C VAL A 189 0.90 10.94 -20.66
N GLU A 190 2.15 11.38 -20.63
CA GLU A 190 3.28 10.60 -21.18
C GLU A 190 4.21 10.04 -20.10
N THR A 191 4.32 10.74 -18.97
CA THR A 191 5.34 10.48 -17.94
C THR A 191 4.70 10.26 -16.56
N LEU A 192 5.48 9.81 -15.58
CA LEU A 192 5.04 9.71 -14.19
C LEU A 192 4.81 11.09 -13.56
N ASP A 193 4.07 11.14 -12.46
CA ASP A 193 3.99 12.37 -11.66
C ASP A 193 5.34 12.63 -10.98
N PRO A 194 5.88 13.86 -11.04
CA PRO A 194 7.17 14.19 -10.44
C PRO A 194 7.04 14.42 -8.92
N ILE A 195 6.47 13.46 -8.20
CA ILE A 195 6.29 13.49 -6.74
C ILE A 195 7.63 13.40 -6.02
N PHE A 196 8.53 12.58 -6.55
CA PHE A 196 9.90 12.45 -6.09
C PHE A 196 10.84 12.88 -7.22
N PRO A 197 11.99 13.49 -6.91
CA PRO A 197 12.98 13.90 -7.92
C PRO A 197 13.81 12.71 -8.42
N VAL A 198 13.16 11.59 -8.73
CA VAL A 198 13.78 10.31 -9.06
C VAL A 198 13.52 9.94 -10.52
N ASN A 199 14.52 9.35 -11.16
CA ASN A 199 14.34 8.62 -12.40
C ASN A 199 14.39 7.12 -12.10
N PHE A 200 13.37 6.37 -12.51
CA PHE A 200 13.32 4.91 -12.33
C PHE A 200 14.20 4.20 -13.37
N VAL A 201 15.51 4.41 -13.28
CA VAL A 201 16.52 3.83 -14.16
C VAL A 201 17.58 3.09 -13.35
N GLY A 202 18.18 2.05 -13.91
CA GLY A 202 19.31 1.33 -13.33
C GLY A 202 20.65 2.04 -13.57
N GLU A 203 21.75 1.39 -13.19
CA GLU A 203 23.10 1.96 -13.29
C GLU A 203 23.53 2.25 -14.74
N SER A 204 22.91 1.58 -15.73
CA SER A 204 23.12 1.89 -17.15
C SER A 204 22.49 3.22 -17.59
N GLY A 205 21.68 3.85 -16.75
CA GLY A 205 20.86 5.02 -17.11
C GLY A 205 19.59 4.67 -17.89
N ASN A 206 19.32 3.38 -18.15
CA ASN A 206 18.09 2.90 -18.77
C ASN A 206 17.18 2.21 -17.75
N PHE A 207 15.91 2.01 -18.10
CA PHE A 207 15.00 1.21 -17.28
C PHE A 207 15.51 -0.23 -17.15
N GLU A 208 15.64 -0.70 -15.92
CA GLU A 208 16.09 -2.05 -15.59
C GLU A 208 15.09 -2.71 -14.63
N PRO A 209 14.49 -3.85 -14.99
CA PRO A 209 13.56 -4.55 -14.13
C PRO A 209 14.20 -5.00 -12.81
N GLY A 210 13.52 -4.73 -11.70
CA GLY A 210 13.87 -5.23 -10.37
C GLY A 210 14.98 -4.45 -9.68
N THR A 211 15.43 -3.35 -10.28
CA THR A 211 16.53 -2.53 -9.74
C THR A 211 16.33 -1.06 -10.06
N ILE A 212 17.07 -0.23 -9.35
CA ILE A 212 17.19 1.21 -9.57
C ILE A 212 18.63 1.60 -9.22
N ALA A 213 19.20 2.56 -9.94
CA ALA A 213 20.52 3.08 -9.67
C ALA A 213 20.61 3.55 -8.21
N GLN A 214 21.74 3.31 -7.56
CA GLN A 214 21.96 3.68 -6.16
C GLN A 214 21.77 5.18 -5.95
N ALA A 215 22.25 5.99 -6.90
CA ALA A 215 22.11 7.45 -6.87
C ALA A 215 20.64 7.90 -6.97
N GLU A 216 19.82 7.20 -7.74
CA GLU A 216 18.37 7.49 -7.85
C GLU A 216 17.61 6.99 -6.62
N ARG A 217 17.96 5.81 -6.10
CA ARG A 217 17.40 5.25 -4.87
C ARG A 217 17.60 6.18 -3.68
N ALA A 218 18.76 6.82 -3.57
CA ALA A 218 19.07 7.76 -2.49
C ALA A 218 18.20 9.04 -2.49
N LYS A 219 17.51 9.34 -3.60
CA LYS A 219 16.58 10.47 -3.70
C LYS A 219 15.19 10.15 -3.17
N LEU A 220 14.86 8.87 -3.02
CA LEU A 220 13.57 8.44 -2.49
C LEU A 220 13.56 8.58 -0.97
N PRO A 221 12.51 9.18 -0.38
CA PRO A 221 12.33 9.11 1.06
C PRO A 221 12.04 7.67 1.50
N ASP A 222 12.44 7.32 2.73
CA ASP A 222 12.25 5.97 3.30
C ASP A 222 10.78 5.51 3.27
N ASP A 223 9.84 6.46 3.36
CA ASP A 223 8.40 6.22 3.34
C ASP A 223 7.73 6.52 1.99
N ALA A 224 8.50 6.59 0.88
CA ALA A 224 7.97 6.87 -0.46
C ALA A 224 6.77 5.98 -0.83
N MET A 225 6.86 4.69 -0.51
CA MET A 225 5.77 3.72 -0.74
C MET A 225 4.52 4.08 0.06
N ALA A 226 4.66 4.47 1.33
CA ALA A 226 3.54 4.84 2.18
C ALA A 226 2.89 6.14 1.69
N ILE A 227 3.67 7.11 1.22
CA ILE A 227 3.16 8.35 0.63
C ILE A 227 2.31 8.05 -0.61
N VAL A 228 2.80 7.24 -1.56
CA VAL A 228 2.07 6.92 -2.79
C VAL A 228 0.82 6.09 -2.49
N GLN A 229 0.92 5.09 -1.60
CA GLN A 229 -0.25 4.36 -1.12
C GLN A 229 -1.25 5.33 -0.49
N GLN A 230 -0.79 6.29 0.29
CA GLN A 230 -1.67 7.25 0.93
C GLN A 230 -2.43 8.11 -0.10
N LEU A 231 -1.75 8.64 -1.11
CA LEU A 231 -2.40 9.42 -2.18
C LEU A 231 -3.39 8.57 -2.99
N LEU A 232 -3.09 7.29 -3.22
CA LEU A 232 -4.02 6.35 -3.86
C LEU A 232 -5.25 6.06 -3.01
N LEU A 233 -5.10 6.02 -1.69
CA LEU A 233 -6.26 5.98 -0.80
C LEU A 233 -7.11 7.26 -0.89
N TRP A 234 -6.58 8.39 -1.39
CA TRP A 234 -7.36 9.64 -1.57
C TRP A 234 -8.04 9.65 -2.92
N MET A 235 -7.34 9.12 -3.92
CA MET A 235 -7.75 9.07 -5.31
C MET A 235 -7.64 7.62 -5.84
N PRO A 236 -8.56 6.72 -5.46
CA PRO A 236 -8.44 5.29 -5.76
C PRO A 236 -8.49 4.94 -7.26
N GLU A 237 -8.92 5.89 -8.09
CA GLU A 237 -8.96 5.73 -9.54
C GLU A 237 -7.78 6.33 -10.29
N ASP A 238 -6.83 6.94 -9.59
CA ASP A 238 -5.71 7.60 -10.21
C ASP A 238 -4.71 6.59 -10.80
N ALA A 239 -4.82 6.37 -12.11
CA ALA A 239 -3.98 5.41 -12.82
C ALA A 239 -2.51 5.81 -12.87
N ARG A 240 -2.20 7.11 -12.84
CA ARG A 240 -0.81 7.61 -12.91
C ARG A 240 -0.09 7.43 -11.58
N LEU A 241 -0.79 7.67 -10.46
CA LEU A 241 -0.28 7.32 -9.13
C LEU A 241 -0.16 5.80 -8.95
N TYR A 242 -1.08 5.03 -9.53
CA TYR A 242 -1.00 3.57 -9.47
C TYR A 242 0.19 3.05 -10.28
N TRP A 243 0.46 3.66 -11.43
CA TRP A 243 1.68 3.39 -12.19
C TRP A 243 2.93 3.71 -11.37
N LEU A 244 3.01 4.87 -10.72
CA LEU A 244 4.14 5.22 -9.83
C LEU A 244 4.36 4.18 -8.72
N LEU A 245 3.28 3.63 -8.15
CA LEU A 245 3.38 2.56 -7.17
C LEU A 245 4.05 1.31 -7.76
N GLY A 246 3.71 0.93 -9.00
CA GLY A 246 4.34 -0.19 -9.72
C GLY A 246 5.84 0.02 -9.92
N GLU A 247 6.25 1.25 -10.24
CA GLU A 247 7.66 1.62 -10.40
C GLU A 247 8.43 1.55 -9.07
N LEU A 248 7.79 1.92 -7.95
CA LEU A 248 8.38 1.76 -6.62
C LEU A 248 8.56 0.28 -6.24
N TYR A 249 7.60 -0.59 -6.56
CA TYR A 249 7.76 -2.03 -6.34
C TYR A 249 8.85 -2.62 -7.23
N ASN A 250 8.94 -2.18 -8.49
CA ASN A 250 10.03 -2.56 -9.39
C ASN A 250 11.40 -2.18 -8.80
N ALA A 251 11.54 -0.94 -8.31
CA ALA A 251 12.77 -0.45 -7.68
C ALA A 251 13.16 -1.22 -6.39
N GLN A 252 12.19 -1.82 -5.70
CA GLN A 252 12.41 -2.68 -4.54
C GLN A 252 12.78 -4.13 -4.91
N GLY A 253 12.65 -4.52 -6.18
CA GLY A 253 12.86 -5.88 -6.64
C GLY A 253 11.62 -6.78 -6.56
N ASP A 254 10.45 -6.24 -6.17
CA ASP A 254 9.19 -6.99 -6.16
C ASP A 254 8.54 -6.96 -7.55
N LEU A 255 9.11 -7.73 -8.47
CA LEU A 255 8.66 -7.85 -9.85
C LEU A 255 7.22 -8.38 -9.95
N LYS A 256 6.76 -9.16 -8.97
CA LYS A 256 5.40 -9.72 -8.98
C LYS A 256 4.36 -8.64 -8.71
N ALA A 257 4.57 -7.83 -7.67
CA ALA A 257 3.70 -6.69 -7.37
C ALA A 257 3.75 -5.66 -8.52
N ALA A 258 4.95 -5.33 -8.99
CA ALA A 258 5.14 -4.42 -10.12
C ALA A 258 4.39 -4.89 -11.37
N SER A 259 4.59 -6.14 -11.80
CA SER A 259 3.89 -6.69 -12.98
C SER A 259 2.38 -6.61 -12.83
N THR A 260 1.85 -6.94 -11.65
CA THR A 260 0.40 -6.92 -11.38
C THR A 260 -0.17 -5.51 -11.50
N ILE A 261 0.54 -4.51 -10.96
CA ILE A 261 0.13 -3.11 -11.01
C ILE A 261 0.17 -2.57 -12.44
N LEU A 262 1.27 -2.80 -13.16
CA LEU A 262 1.43 -2.30 -14.53
C LEU A 262 0.40 -2.94 -15.48
N ASP A 263 0.05 -4.21 -15.26
CA ASP A 263 -1.07 -4.88 -15.94
C ASP A 263 -2.40 -4.18 -15.69
N GLN A 264 -2.74 -3.94 -14.43
CA GLN A 264 -4.00 -3.32 -14.06
C GLN A 264 -4.13 -1.88 -14.55
N CYS A 265 -3.01 -1.15 -14.69
CA CYS A 265 -3.01 0.17 -15.31
C CYS A 265 -3.52 0.10 -16.76
N GLU A 266 -3.04 -0.87 -17.54
CA GLU A 266 -3.43 -1.05 -18.94
C GLU A 266 -4.86 -1.61 -19.07
N ASP A 267 -5.18 -2.67 -18.32
CA ASP A 267 -6.42 -3.45 -18.51
C ASP A 267 -7.62 -2.82 -17.79
N ALA A 268 -7.52 -2.67 -16.47
CA ALA A 268 -8.64 -2.26 -15.62
C ALA A 268 -8.83 -0.74 -15.62
N ARG A 269 -7.72 0.02 -15.70
CA ARG A 269 -7.74 1.48 -15.64
C ARG A 269 -7.70 2.16 -17.01
N ARG A 270 -7.52 1.38 -18.09
CA ARG A 270 -7.46 1.86 -19.48
C ARG A 270 -6.47 3.02 -19.67
N PHE A 271 -5.35 2.95 -18.96
CA PHE A 271 -4.32 3.96 -18.99
C PHE A 271 -3.14 3.46 -19.83
N TYR A 272 -2.91 4.12 -20.96
CA TYR A 272 -1.96 3.68 -21.97
C TYR A 272 -0.94 4.79 -22.23
N THR A 273 0.33 4.51 -21.94
CA THR A 273 1.45 5.36 -22.37
C THR A 273 2.53 4.46 -23.00
N PRO A 274 3.30 4.96 -23.99
CA PRO A 274 4.39 4.18 -24.57
C PRO A 274 5.41 3.72 -23.52
N GLN A 275 5.72 4.59 -22.54
CA GLN A 275 6.65 4.28 -21.47
C GLN A 275 6.12 3.18 -20.54
N LEU A 276 4.86 3.28 -20.08
CA LEU A 276 4.21 2.26 -19.26
C LEU A 276 4.24 0.89 -19.95
N ARG A 277 3.90 0.84 -21.24
CA ARG A 277 3.92 -0.41 -22.02
C ARG A 277 5.32 -1.02 -22.08
N ALA A 278 6.33 -0.21 -22.35
CA ALA A 278 7.72 -0.67 -22.41
C ALA A 278 8.17 -1.25 -21.06
N HIS A 279 7.91 -0.54 -19.97
CA HIS A 279 8.27 -0.99 -18.62
C HIS A 279 7.51 -2.27 -18.23
N ARG A 280 6.22 -2.35 -18.55
CA ARG A 280 5.38 -3.53 -18.32
C ARG A 280 5.93 -4.78 -19.01
N ILE A 281 6.30 -4.68 -20.28
CA ILE A 281 6.88 -5.80 -21.03
C ILE A 281 8.20 -6.24 -20.38
N ALA A 282 9.11 -5.29 -20.10
CA ALA A 282 10.40 -5.58 -19.49
C ALA A 282 10.26 -6.26 -18.10
N VAL A 283 9.34 -5.80 -17.26
CA VAL A 283 9.06 -6.40 -15.95
C VAL A 283 8.52 -7.83 -16.10
N LYS A 284 7.63 -8.08 -17.06
CA LYS A 284 7.09 -9.43 -17.33
C LYS A 284 8.15 -10.40 -17.80
N ASP A 285 8.99 -9.98 -18.75
CA ASP A 285 10.07 -10.81 -19.28
C ASP A 285 11.08 -11.17 -18.19
N ALA A 286 11.41 -10.21 -17.32
CA ALA A 286 12.27 -10.43 -16.16
C ALA A 286 11.63 -11.38 -15.13
N LEU A 287 10.34 -11.22 -14.82
CA LEU A 287 9.62 -12.10 -13.90
C LEU A 287 9.56 -13.55 -14.44
N ALA A 288 9.26 -13.72 -15.73
CA ALA A 288 9.26 -15.03 -16.38
C ALA A 288 10.64 -15.69 -16.32
N SER A 289 11.70 -14.92 -16.58
CA SER A 289 13.09 -15.39 -16.48
C SER A 289 13.49 -15.77 -15.04
N GLN A 290 12.98 -15.06 -14.04
CA GLN A 290 13.19 -15.41 -12.64
C GLN A 290 12.50 -16.73 -12.28
N MET A 291 11.27 -16.95 -12.77
CA MET A 291 10.52 -18.18 -12.51
C MET A 291 11.19 -19.40 -13.15
N THR A 292 11.65 -19.31 -14.40
CA THR A 292 12.36 -20.40 -15.07
C THR A 292 13.69 -20.73 -14.39
N ARG A 293 14.43 -19.73 -13.89
CA ARG A 293 15.66 -19.95 -13.12
C ARG A 293 15.43 -20.67 -11.80
N VAL A 294 14.31 -20.38 -11.12
CA VAL A 294 13.93 -21.08 -9.88
C VAL A 294 13.60 -22.55 -10.17
N GLU A 295 12.94 -22.82 -11.28
CA GLU A 295 12.61 -24.18 -11.74
C GLU A 295 13.85 -24.99 -12.14
N GLN A 296 14.85 -24.34 -12.75
CA GLN A 296 16.12 -24.96 -13.17
C GLN A 296 17.15 -25.12 -12.04
N LYS A 297 16.82 -24.79 -10.79
CA LYS A 297 17.71 -25.05 -9.65
C LYS A 297 18.00 -26.56 -9.63
N PRO A 298 19.28 -26.99 -9.77
CA PRO A 298 19.60 -28.40 -9.98
C PRO A 298 18.99 -29.23 -8.86
N ALA A 299 18.40 -30.38 -9.22
CA ALA A 299 17.84 -31.35 -8.29
C ALA A 299 18.76 -31.44 -7.07
N SER A 300 18.22 -31.12 -5.91
CA SER A 300 19.04 -31.17 -4.72
C SER A 300 19.48 -32.63 -4.54
N TRP A 301 20.65 -32.86 -3.96
CA TRP A 301 21.10 -34.22 -3.64
C TRP A 301 20.08 -34.98 -2.76
N LEU A 302 19.09 -34.30 -2.16
CA LEU A 302 17.97 -34.88 -1.42
C LEU A 302 16.91 -35.51 -2.35
N ASP A 303 16.86 -35.13 -3.62
CA ASP A 303 15.93 -35.67 -4.63
C ASP A 303 16.45 -36.98 -5.26
N HIS A 304 17.67 -37.39 -4.87
CA HIS A 304 18.31 -38.65 -5.26
C HIS A 304 18.24 -39.64 -4.09
N PRO A 305 17.21 -40.52 -4.02
CA PRO A 305 17.06 -41.47 -2.92
C PRO A 305 18.29 -42.39 -2.78
N GLU A 306 19.00 -42.67 -3.86
CA GLU A 306 20.27 -43.40 -3.87
C GLU A 306 21.38 -42.75 -3.00
N ILE A 307 21.43 -41.41 -2.92
CA ILE A 307 22.39 -40.68 -2.09
C ILE A 307 22.00 -40.80 -0.60
N LEU A 308 20.70 -40.80 -0.29
CA LEU A 308 20.20 -41.03 1.06
C LEU A 308 20.49 -42.46 1.55
N TRP A 309 20.31 -43.46 0.68
CA TRP A 309 20.69 -44.84 0.99
C TRP A 309 22.20 -45.00 1.20
N ALA A 310 23.02 -44.38 0.35
CA ALA A 310 24.48 -44.40 0.49
C ALA A 310 24.93 -43.71 1.80
N ALA A 311 24.40 -42.53 2.11
CA ALA A 311 24.70 -41.82 3.35
C ALA A 311 24.23 -42.60 4.58
N GLY A 312 23.04 -43.21 4.52
CA GLY A 312 22.51 -44.07 5.57
C GLY A 312 23.36 -45.33 5.79
N ALA A 313 23.84 -45.96 4.71
CA ALA A 313 24.73 -47.12 4.78
C ALA A 313 26.10 -46.77 5.39
N ILE A 314 26.67 -45.61 5.02
CA ILE A 314 27.92 -45.11 5.60
C ILE A 314 27.74 -44.81 7.09
N ALA A 315 26.65 -44.13 7.47
CA ALA A 315 26.34 -43.85 8.87
C ALA A 315 26.16 -45.14 9.69
N LEU A 316 25.48 -46.15 9.12
CA LEU A 316 25.32 -47.46 9.75
C LEU A 316 26.68 -48.15 9.94
N LEU A 317 27.55 -48.15 8.91
CA LEU A 317 28.89 -48.74 8.99
C LEU A 317 29.76 -48.10 10.08
N ILE A 318 29.60 -46.80 10.35
CA ILE A 318 30.35 -46.09 11.40
C ILE A 318 29.73 -46.29 12.78
N LEU A 319 28.39 -46.21 12.90
CA LEU A 319 27.70 -46.27 14.18
C LEU A 319 27.65 -47.68 14.76
N THR A 320 27.52 -48.71 13.92
CA THR A 320 27.44 -50.12 14.39
C THR A 320 28.65 -50.54 15.22
N PRO A 321 29.91 -50.32 14.78
CA PRO A 321 31.08 -50.66 15.61
C PRO A 321 31.19 -49.79 16.85
N LEU A 322 30.79 -48.51 16.81
CA LEU A 322 30.79 -47.64 18.00
C LEU A 322 29.81 -48.14 19.07
N VAL A 323 28.59 -48.48 18.67
CA VAL A 323 27.57 -49.06 19.57
C VAL A 323 28.03 -50.42 20.11
N TYR A 324 28.63 -51.26 19.26
CA TYR A 324 29.21 -52.53 19.69
C TYR A 324 30.31 -52.34 20.75
N LEU A 325 31.21 -51.37 20.55
CA LEU A 325 32.27 -51.05 21.51
C LEU A 325 31.71 -50.52 22.84
N GLN A 326 30.69 -49.66 22.81
CA GLN A 326 30.02 -49.18 24.02
C GLN A 326 29.34 -50.32 24.79
N LEU A 327 28.59 -51.19 24.10
CA LEU A 327 27.96 -52.36 24.72
C LEU A 327 28.99 -53.33 25.30
N ARG A 328 30.12 -53.52 24.62
CA ARG A 328 31.24 -54.35 25.11
C ARG A 328 31.86 -53.77 26.38
N GLN A 329 32.02 -52.44 26.46
CA GLN A 329 32.52 -51.78 27.68
C GLN A 329 31.55 -51.91 28.85
N VAL A 330 30.24 -51.75 28.60
CA VAL A 330 29.20 -51.96 29.62
C VAL A 330 29.20 -53.41 30.13
N ARG A 331 29.29 -54.39 29.23
CA ARG A 331 29.35 -55.81 29.61
C ARG A 331 30.59 -56.15 30.44
N ARG A 332 31.75 -55.56 30.13
CA ARG A 332 32.96 -55.73 30.96
C ARG A 332 32.79 -55.17 32.37
N LYS A 333 32.13 -54.01 32.53
CA LYS A 333 31.85 -53.45 33.85
C LYS A 333 30.85 -54.29 34.65
N TRP A 334 29.85 -54.88 33.99
CA TRP A 334 28.81 -55.65 34.68
C TRP A 334 29.21 -57.09 35.01
N PHE A 335 30.10 -57.70 34.24
CA PHE A 335 30.50 -59.11 34.42
C PHE A 335 31.96 -59.29 34.91
N GLY A 336 32.70 -58.20 35.11
CA GLY A 336 34.11 -58.23 35.52
C GLY A 336 34.38 -58.44 37.01
N ASP A 337 33.40 -58.21 37.89
CA ASP A 337 33.64 -58.12 39.34
C ASP A 337 33.21 -59.38 40.14
N CYS A 338 33.01 -60.53 39.49
CA CYS A 338 32.55 -61.77 40.18
C CYS A 338 33.62 -62.84 40.43
N GLN A 339 34.92 -62.56 40.32
CA GLN A 339 35.96 -63.52 40.72
C GLN A 339 37.06 -62.85 41.54
N THR A 340 36.98 -62.96 42.86
CA THR A 340 37.78 -63.90 43.68
C THR A 340 37.49 -63.62 45.15
N GLY A 341 36.75 -64.52 45.78
CA GLY A 341 36.54 -64.55 47.21
C GLY A 341 36.14 -65.96 47.59
N LEU A 342 37.10 -66.89 47.51
CA LEU A 342 37.23 -68.11 48.31
C LEU A 342 38.53 -68.84 47.95
#